data_AF-A0A8T3RKK5-F1
#
_entry.id   AF-A0A8T3RKK5-F1
#
_cell.length_a   1.000
_cell.length_b   1.000
_cell.length_c   1.000
_cell.angle_alpha   90.00
_cell.angle_beta   90.00
_cell.angle_gamma   90.00
#
_symmetry.space_group_name_H-M   'P 1'
#
loop_
_entity.id
_entity.type
_entity.pdbx_description
1 polymer ?
#
loop_
_entity_poly.entity_id
_entity_poly.type
_entity_poly.pdbx_seq_one_letter_code
_entity_poly.pdbx_strand_id
1 'polypeptide(L)'
;MSPMDIERYTAGRCPETAIANPSSPAALPNEAHVADRFRERLRVFAARRLRDGASAEDVAQETLRRVVDALRAGRVDNPAAFPAFVFETARHICLQHYRSAGREGRALHRLHDNGNAHIPAVPDPLAALVSEERENCVREALGGLSAGDRELLRMLY
;
A
#
# COMPACT_ATOMS: atom_id res chain seq x y z
N MET A 1 -21.44 -69.32 -36.79
CA MET A 1 -21.33 -67.98 -37.40
C MET A 1 -20.51 -67.11 -36.46
N SER A 2 -19.23 -66.92 -36.81
CA SER A 2 -18.35 -65.82 -36.34
C SER A 2 -18.87 -64.47 -36.88
N PRO A 3 -18.27 -63.27 -36.62
CA PRO A 3 -17.04 -62.97 -35.87
C PRO A 3 -17.01 -61.63 -35.05
N MET A 4 -15.96 -61.50 -34.22
CA MET A 4 -15.06 -60.32 -34.04
C MET A 4 -15.53 -58.96 -33.44
N ASP A 5 -14.71 -58.52 -32.47
CA ASP A 5 -13.98 -57.24 -32.44
C ASP A 5 -14.27 -56.16 -31.37
N ILE A 6 -13.25 -55.99 -30.52
CA ILE A 6 -12.50 -54.74 -30.26
C ILE A 6 -13.17 -53.72 -29.31
N GLU A 7 -12.60 -53.67 -28.09
CA GLU A 7 -11.86 -52.50 -27.60
C GLU A 7 -12.45 -51.12 -27.94
N ARG A 8 -12.82 -50.32 -26.92
CA ARG A 8 -12.35 -48.93 -26.74
C ARG A 8 -13.28 -48.08 -25.85
N TYR A 9 -12.64 -47.51 -24.82
CA TYR A 9 -12.69 -46.09 -24.49
C TYR A 9 -13.82 -45.57 -23.57
N THR A 10 -13.49 -45.51 -22.28
CA THR A 10 -13.59 -44.32 -21.40
C THR A 10 -14.43 -43.12 -21.88
N ALA A 11 -15.54 -42.83 -21.20
CA ALA A 11 -16.13 -41.49 -21.06
C ALA A 11 -17.22 -41.56 -19.97
N GLY A 12 -17.35 -40.65 -19.01
CA GLY A 12 -16.73 -39.34 -18.85
C GLY A 12 -16.64 -38.96 -17.37
N ARG A 13 -15.44 -38.51 -17.02
CA ARG A 13 -15.20 -37.66 -15.86
C ARG A 13 -15.20 -36.23 -16.40
N CYS A 14 -16.17 -35.41 -16.02
CA CYS A 14 -16.17 -33.95 -16.20
C CYS A 14 -17.18 -33.30 -15.25
N PRO A 15 -16.92 -32.10 -14.72
CA PRO A 15 -15.65 -31.65 -14.18
C PRO A 15 -15.82 -31.27 -12.71
N GLU A 16 -14.87 -31.72 -11.89
CA GLU A 16 -14.63 -31.15 -10.57
C GLU A 16 -14.16 -29.72 -10.79
N THR A 17 -14.97 -28.75 -10.38
CA THR A 17 -14.64 -27.33 -10.37
C THR A 17 -13.37 -27.17 -9.55
N ALA A 18 -12.23 -27.16 -10.24
CA ALA A 18 -10.94 -26.87 -9.66
C ALA A 18 -11.02 -25.46 -9.09
N ILE A 19 -11.25 -25.36 -7.79
CA ILE A 19 -10.96 -24.17 -7.02
C ILE A 19 -9.46 -23.96 -7.20
N ALA A 20 -9.11 -23.07 -8.13
CA ALA A 20 -7.74 -22.68 -8.38
C ALA A 20 -7.17 -22.21 -7.03
N ASN A 21 -6.21 -22.99 -6.53
CA ASN A 21 -5.47 -22.68 -5.32
C ASN A 21 -4.83 -21.28 -5.49
N PRO A 22 -5.23 -20.24 -4.74
CA PRO A 22 -4.70 -18.88 -4.91
C PRO A 22 -3.26 -18.74 -4.41
N SER A 23 -2.67 -19.81 -3.88
CA SER A 23 -1.36 -19.82 -3.23
C SER A 23 -0.30 -20.53 -4.08
N SER A 24 -0.33 -20.37 -5.40
CA SER A 24 0.80 -20.78 -6.24
C SER A 24 1.82 -19.64 -6.30
N PRO A 25 3.06 -19.81 -5.80
CA PRO A 25 4.10 -18.77 -5.83
C PRO A 25 4.63 -18.46 -7.24
N ALA A 26 4.11 -19.13 -8.28
CA ALA A 26 4.64 -19.08 -9.64
C ALA A 26 3.77 -18.33 -10.66
N ALA A 27 2.54 -17.92 -10.31
CA ALA A 27 1.68 -17.16 -11.21
C ALA A 27 1.59 -15.69 -10.77
N LEU A 28 1.56 -14.77 -11.74
CA LEU A 28 1.25 -13.36 -11.44
C LEU A 28 -0.14 -13.30 -10.79
N PRO A 29 -0.29 -12.55 -9.68
CA PRO A 29 -1.59 -12.43 -9.03
C PRO A 29 -2.58 -11.70 -9.94
N ASN A 30 -3.83 -12.18 -9.98
CA ASN A 30 -4.92 -11.45 -10.64
C ASN A 30 -5.07 -10.05 -10.04
N GLU A 31 -5.45 -9.08 -10.87
CA GLU A 31 -5.57 -7.65 -10.48
C GLU A 31 -6.34 -7.46 -9.16
N ALA A 32 -7.47 -8.15 -9.00
CA ALA A 32 -8.31 -8.08 -7.80
C ALA A 32 -7.55 -8.48 -6.52
N HIS A 33 -6.69 -9.48 -6.58
CA HIS A 33 -5.94 -9.97 -5.41
C HIS A 33 -4.70 -9.11 -5.10
N VAL A 34 -4.25 -8.25 -6.03
CA VAL A 34 -3.09 -7.37 -5.81
C VAL A 34 -3.41 -6.33 -4.73
N ALA A 35 -4.59 -5.72 -4.79
CA ALA A 35 -5.02 -4.72 -3.82
C ALA A 35 -5.10 -5.31 -2.41
N ASP A 36 -5.82 -6.42 -2.25
CA ASP A 36 -6.00 -7.07 -0.95
C ASP A 36 -4.67 -7.52 -0.33
N ARG A 37 -3.74 -8.00 -1.16
CA ARG A 37 -2.45 -8.51 -0.71
C ARG A 37 -1.47 -7.41 -0.28
N PHE A 38 -1.50 -6.25 -0.93
CA PHE A 38 -0.45 -5.24 -0.76
C PHE A 38 -0.92 -3.93 -0.10
N ARG A 39 -2.21 -3.60 -0.11
CA ARG A 39 -2.71 -2.31 0.40
C ARG A 39 -2.19 -1.99 1.80
N GLU A 40 -2.45 -2.86 2.78
CA GLU A 40 -2.08 -2.58 4.18
C GLU A 40 -0.56 -2.49 4.36
N ARG A 41 0.18 -3.39 3.71
CA ARG A 41 1.65 -3.39 3.76
C ARG A 41 2.24 -2.13 3.13
N LEU A 42 1.61 -1.60 2.08
CA LEU A 42 2.00 -0.35 1.44
C LEU A 42 1.68 0.86 2.32
N ARG A 43 0.50 0.89 2.97
CA ARG A 43 0.15 1.95 3.94
C ARG A 43 1.17 2.00 5.07
N VAL A 44 1.47 0.87 5.71
CA VAL A 44 2.48 0.80 6.78
C VAL A 44 3.87 1.19 6.27
N PHE A 45 4.25 0.72 5.09
CA PHE A 45 5.54 1.06 4.47
C PHE A 45 5.69 2.57 4.22
N ALA A 46 4.63 3.21 3.73
CA ALA A 46 4.62 4.65 3.43
C ALA A 46 4.51 5.49 4.71
N ALA A 47 3.67 5.09 5.67
CA ALA A 47 3.51 5.77 6.96
C ALA A 47 4.83 5.86 7.72
N ARG A 48 5.64 4.79 7.72
CA ARG A 48 6.98 4.79 8.34
C ARG A 48 7.94 5.80 7.72
N ARG A 49 7.72 6.21 6.46
CA ARG A 49 8.56 7.18 5.76
C ARG A 49 7.98 8.59 5.92
N LEU A 50 6.73 8.76 5.50
CA LEU A 50 6.11 10.08 5.37
C LEU A 50 5.62 10.65 6.70
N ARG A 51 5.41 9.81 7.72
CA ARG A 51 4.86 10.21 9.04
C ARG A 51 3.53 10.95 8.95
N ASP A 52 2.80 10.75 7.87
CA ASP A 52 1.45 11.27 7.63
C ASP A 52 0.57 10.13 7.07
N GLY A 53 -0.56 9.89 7.74
CA GLY A 53 -1.49 8.82 7.39
C GLY A 53 -2.24 9.06 6.08
N ALA A 54 -2.55 10.32 5.77
CA ALA A 54 -3.22 10.67 4.52
C ALA A 54 -2.29 10.44 3.32
N SER A 55 -1.09 11.02 3.37
CA SER A 55 -0.06 10.78 2.35
C SER A 55 0.28 9.30 2.21
N ALA A 56 0.30 8.53 3.31
CA ALA A 56 0.56 7.10 3.25
C ALA A 56 -0.52 6.32 2.49
N GLU A 57 -1.79 6.69 2.64
CA GLU A 57 -2.88 6.10 1.87
C GLU A 57 -2.78 6.48 0.39
N ASP A 58 -2.47 7.73 0.08
CA ASP A 58 -2.28 8.19 -1.30
C ASP A 58 -1.14 7.42 -2.00
N VAL A 59 -0.02 7.20 -1.30
CA VAL A 59 1.08 6.38 -1.82
C VAL A 59 0.62 4.94 -2.07
N ALA A 60 -0.14 4.35 -1.15
CA ALA A 60 -0.63 2.98 -1.31
C ALA A 60 -1.56 2.87 -2.54
N GLN A 61 -2.50 3.80 -2.68
CA GLN A 61 -3.43 3.84 -3.81
C GLN A 61 -2.70 4.05 -5.15
N GLU A 62 -1.81 5.03 -5.22
CA GLU A 62 -1.06 5.33 -6.45
C GLU A 62 -0.12 4.19 -6.83
N THR A 63 0.49 3.51 -5.85
CA THR A 63 1.31 2.32 -6.10
C THR A 63 0.46 1.21 -6.72
N LEU A 64 -0.68 0.88 -6.10
CA LEU A 64 -1.57 -0.17 -6.59
C LEU A 64 -2.06 0.13 -8.00
N ARG A 65 -2.43 1.39 -8.28
CA ARG A 65 -2.83 1.84 -9.62
C ARG A 65 -1.73 1.58 -10.65
N ARG A 66 -0.50 2.03 -10.39
CA ARG A 66 0.64 1.84 -11.31
C ARG A 66 1.00 0.38 -11.52
N VAL A 67 0.89 -0.44 -10.47
CA VAL A 67 1.16 -1.87 -10.53
C VAL A 67 0.11 -2.58 -11.39
N VAL A 68 -1.18 -2.28 -11.19
CA VAL A 68 -2.26 -2.83 -12.02
C VAL A 68 -2.09 -2.40 -13.49
N ASP A 69 -1.76 -1.14 -13.75
CA ASP A 69 -1.48 -0.66 -15.11
C ASP A 69 -0.26 -1.35 -15.74
N ALA A 70 0.74 -1.73 -14.94
CA ALA A 70 1.90 -2.50 -15.41
C ALA A 70 1.54 -3.95 -15.75
N LEU A 71 0.68 -4.58 -14.93
CA LEU A 71 0.16 -5.92 -15.20
C LEU A 71 -0.69 -5.94 -16.47
N ARG A 72 -1.61 -4.98 -16.65
CA ARG A 72 -2.45 -4.83 -17.85
C ARG A 72 -1.64 -4.65 -19.13
N ALA A 73 -0.53 -3.93 -19.02
CA ALA A 73 0.39 -3.69 -20.13
C ALA A 73 1.35 -4.86 -20.38
N GLY A 74 1.28 -5.96 -19.61
CA GLY A 74 2.20 -7.10 -19.74
C GLY A 74 3.66 -6.74 -19.48
N ARG A 75 3.94 -5.74 -18.62
CA ARG A 75 5.30 -5.26 -18.32
C ARG A 75 5.97 -6.00 -17.16
N VAL A 76 5.33 -7.04 -16.62
CA VAL A 76 5.80 -7.79 -15.46
C VAL A 76 5.92 -9.26 -15.85
N ASP A 77 7.13 -9.69 -16.18
CA ASP A 77 7.36 -11.05 -16.71
C ASP A 77 7.83 -12.04 -15.62
N ASN A 78 8.26 -11.53 -14.47
CA ASN A 78 8.82 -12.35 -13.39
C ASN A 78 7.95 -12.30 -12.12
N PRO A 79 7.15 -13.35 -11.84
CA PRO A 79 6.30 -13.45 -10.66
C PRO A 79 7.06 -13.36 -9.33
N ALA A 80 8.28 -13.91 -9.26
CA ALA A 80 9.08 -13.91 -8.03
C ALA A 80 9.62 -12.50 -7.69
N ALA A 81 9.87 -11.67 -8.70
CA ALA A 81 10.30 -10.29 -8.52
C ALA A 81 9.13 -9.32 -8.26
N PHE A 82 7.88 -9.76 -8.43
CA PHE A 82 6.71 -8.90 -8.34
C PHE A 82 6.59 -8.13 -7.01
N PRO A 83 6.76 -8.75 -5.82
CA PRO A 83 6.73 -8.01 -4.57
C PRO A 83 7.80 -6.92 -4.49
N ALA A 84 9.01 -7.19 -5.00
CA ALA A 84 10.09 -6.20 -5.03
C ALA A 84 9.75 -5.02 -5.95
N PHE A 85 9.17 -5.30 -7.13
CA PHE A 85 8.68 -4.28 -8.05
C PHE A 85 7.60 -3.37 -7.40
N VAL A 86 6.66 -3.95 -6.66
CA VAL A 86 5.63 -3.20 -5.93
C VAL A 86 6.26 -2.24 -4.92
N PHE A 87 7.16 -2.72 -4.07
CA PHE A 87 7.78 -1.88 -3.03
C PHE A 87 8.78 -0.87 -3.60
N GLU A 88 9.46 -1.16 -4.71
CA GLU A 88 10.32 -0.18 -5.38
C GLU A 88 9.47 0.94 -6.01
N THR A 89 8.31 0.61 -6.57
CA THR A 89 7.35 1.61 -7.06
C THR A 89 6.88 2.52 -5.92
N ALA A 90 6.50 1.94 -4.77
CA ALA A 90 6.10 2.69 -3.59
C ALA A 90 7.22 3.60 -3.06
N ARG A 91 8.46 3.09 -3.05
CA ARG A 91 9.65 3.83 -2.66
C ARG A 91 9.86 5.06 -3.55
N HIS A 92 9.72 4.91 -4.87
CA HIS A 92 9.82 6.03 -5.80
C HIS A 92 8.76 7.09 -5.58
N ILE A 93 7.51 6.67 -5.32
CA ILE A 93 6.41 7.59 -5.01
C ILE A 93 6.71 8.34 -3.71
N CYS A 94 7.13 7.66 -2.64
CA CYS A 94 7.54 8.33 -1.39
C CYS A 94 8.63 9.37 -1.62
N LEU A 95 9.64 9.05 -2.45
CA LEU A 95 10.71 9.99 -2.79
C LEU A 95 10.19 11.21 -3.57
N GLN A 96 9.20 11.01 -4.45
CA GLN A 96 8.52 12.12 -5.14
C GLN A 96 7.75 13.00 -4.17
N HIS A 97 7.09 12.43 -3.15
CA HIS A 97 6.43 13.20 -2.09
C HIS A 97 7.44 14.08 -1.34
N TYR A 98 8.57 13.53 -0.87
CA TYR A 98 9.60 14.34 -0.19
C TYR A 98 10.14 15.47 -1.07
N ARG A 99 10.39 15.19 -2.35
CA ARG A 99 10.88 16.22 -3.29
C ARG A 99 9.85 17.33 -3.48
N SER A 100 8.56 16.99 -3.48
CA SER A 100 7.47 17.95 -3.65
C SER A 100 7.27 18.79 -2.39
N ALA A 101 7.26 18.17 -1.21
CA ALA A 101 7.24 18.87 0.08
C ALA A 101 8.44 19.80 0.25
N GLY A 102 9.64 19.38 -0.18
CA GLY A 102 10.82 20.24 -0.17
C GLY A 102 10.75 21.42 -1.17
N ARG A 103 10.07 21.26 -2.31
CA ARG A 103 9.82 22.38 -3.24
C ARG A 103 8.78 23.34 -2.69
N GLU A 104 7.72 22.81 -2.09
CA GLU A 104 6.65 23.58 -1.48
C GLU A 104 7.16 24.38 -0.28
N GLY A 105 7.94 23.77 0.62
CA GLY A 105 8.60 24.49 1.72
C GLY A 105 9.52 25.61 1.23
N ARG A 106 10.30 25.38 0.15
CA ARG A 106 11.10 26.45 -0.47
C ARG A 106 10.26 27.53 -1.16
N ALA A 107 9.12 27.16 -1.76
CA ALA A 107 8.22 28.11 -2.38
C ALA A 107 7.52 28.98 -1.33
N LEU A 108 7.02 28.37 -0.26
CA LEU A 108 6.44 29.06 0.91
C LEU A 108 7.45 29.98 1.58
N HIS A 109 8.70 29.53 1.78
CA HIS A 109 9.75 30.39 2.33
C HIS A 109 10.03 31.60 1.44
N ARG A 110 10.10 31.43 0.11
CA ARG A 110 10.26 32.55 -0.82
C ARG A 110 9.04 33.49 -0.85
N LEU A 111 7.84 32.97 -0.63
CA LEU A 111 6.64 33.80 -0.53
C LEU A 111 6.59 34.59 0.78
N HIS A 112 7.03 33.99 1.89
CA HIS A 112 7.19 34.68 3.18
C HIS A 112 8.28 35.75 3.13
N ASP A 113 9.45 35.45 2.54
CA ASP A 113 10.57 36.41 2.46
C ASP A 113 10.26 37.61 1.56
N ASN A 114 9.44 37.43 0.52
CA ASN A 114 9.05 38.49 -0.41
C ASN A 114 7.78 39.23 0.01
N GLY A 115 7.09 38.79 1.08
CA GLY A 115 5.68 39.09 1.30
C GLY A 115 5.33 39.98 2.47
N ASN A 116 5.95 39.86 3.65
CA ASN A 116 5.61 40.71 4.79
C ASN A 116 6.56 40.51 5.99
N ALA A 117 6.77 41.58 6.74
CA ALA A 117 7.26 41.55 8.11
C ALA A 117 6.53 40.45 8.91
N HIS A 118 7.29 39.71 9.72
CA HIS A 118 6.85 38.61 10.58
C HIS A 118 5.53 38.91 11.32
N ILE A 119 4.40 38.50 10.74
CA ILE A 119 3.14 38.39 11.47
C ILE A 119 3.18 37.00 12.11
N PRO A 120 3.25 36.88 13.44
CA PRO A 120 3.20 35.57 14.07
C PRO A 120 1.90 34.88 13.66
N ALA A 121 2.02 33.69 13.07
CA ALA A 121 0.86 32.89 12.70
C ALA A 121 0.05 32.62 13.96
N VAL A 122 -1.14 33.22 14.06
CA VAL A 122 -2.11 32.87 15.08
C VAL A 122 -2.49 31.41 14.83
N PRO A 123 -2.27 30.48 15.78
CA PRO A 123 -2.64 29.08 15.60
C PRO A 123 -4.14 29.00 15.30
N ASP A 124 -4.53 28.27 14.24
CA ASP A 124 -5.94 28.00 13.97
C ASP A 124 -6.54 27.25 15.18
N PRO A 125 -7.49 27.85 15.92
CA PRO A 125 -8.07 27.24 17.10
C PRO A 125 -8.75 25.91 16.79
N LEU A 126 -9.33 25.76 15.58
CA LEU A 126 -9.96 24.52 15.17
C LEU A 126 -8.91 23.43 14.92
N ALA A 127 -7.81 23.74 14.24
CA ALA A 127 -6.70 22.81 14.05
C ALA A 127 -6.08 22.36 15.38
N ALA A 128 -5.99 23.25 16.37
CA ALA A 128 -5.50 22.92 17.71
C ALA A 128 -6.41 21.90 18.42
N LEU A 129 -7.74 22.15 18.41
CA LEU A 129 -8.73 21.25 18.99
C LEU A 129 -8.75 19.88 18.29
N VAL A 130 -8.67 19.86 16.95
CA VAL A 130 -8.60 18.61 16.18
C VAL A 130 -7.33 17.83 16.48
N SER A 131 -6.21 18.51 16.71
CA SER A 131 -4.95 17.87 17.08
C SER A 131 -5.01 17.27 18.49
N GLU A 132 -5.58 18.01 19.45
CA GLU A 132 -5.79 17.53 20.81
C GLU A 132 -6.69 16.27 20.86
N GLU A 133 -7.79 16.28 20.11
CA GLU A 133 -8.67 15.12 20.02
C GLU A 133 -7.98 13.90 19.40
N ARG A 134 -7.19 14.10 18.34
CA ARG A 134 -6.39 13.04 17.73
C ARG A 134 -5.37 12.46 18.71
N GLU A 135 -4.69 13.30 19.48
CA GLU A 135 -3.76 12.86 20.52
C GLU A 135 -4.46 12.03 21.61
N ASN A 136 -5.68 12.42 21.99
CA ASN A 136 -6.49 11.68 22.95
C ASN A 136 -6.86 10.29 22.43
N CYS A 137 -7.37 10.19 21.19
CA CYS A 137 -7.68 8.90 20.56
C CYS A 137 -6.44 7.98 20.48
N VAL A 138 -5.28 8.53 20.10
CA VAL A 138 -4.03 7.75 20.05
C VAL A 138 -3.64 7.26 21.45
N ARG A 139 -3.75 8.11 22.47
CA ARG A 139 -3.42 7.74 23.85
C ARG A 139 -4.33 6.64 24.39
N GLU A 140 -5.63 6.70 24.11
CA GLU A 140 -6.59 5.66 24.47
C GLU A 140 -6.28 4.33 23.76
N ALA A 141 -6.03 4.38 22.45
CA ALA A 141 -5.69 3.19 21.67
C ALA A 141 -4.40 2.52 22.18
N LEU A 142 -3.38 3.31 22.51
CA LEU A 142 -2.14 2.80 23.12
C LEU A 142 -2.37 2.26 24.53
N GLY A 143 -3.31 2.84 25.29
CA GLY A 143 -3.71 2.35 26.61
C GLY A 143 -4.37 0.97 26.59
N GLY A 144 -5.05 0.63 25.50
CA GLY A 144 -5.66 -0.69 25.28
C GLY A 144 -4.67 -1.80 24.88
N LEU A 145 -3.41 -1.47 24.59
CA LEU A 145 -2.38 -2.44 24.22
C LEU A 145 -1.74 -3.13 25.44
N SER A 146 -1.27 -4.35 25.23
CA SER A 146 -0.51 -5.08 26.24
C SER A 146 0.77 -4.31 26.62
N ALA A 147 1.31 -4.57 27.81
CA ALA A 147 2.54 -3.92 28.26
C ALA A 147 3.72 -4.21 27.30
N GLY A 148 3.78 -5.41 26.72
CA GLY A 148 4.79 -5.79 25.75
C GLY A 148 4.68 -5.01 24.44
N ASP A 149 3.47 -4.84 23.91
CA ASP A 149 3.25 -4.11 22.65
C ASP A 149 3.55 -2.62 22.78
N ARG A 150 3.20 -2.00 23.92
CA ARG A 150 3.53 -0.59 24.21
C ARG A 150 5.04 -0.35 24.28
N GLU A 151 5.76 -1.25 24.93
CA GLU A 151 7.22 -1.13 25.07
C GLU A 151 7.90 -1.23 23.71
N LEU A 152 7.45 -2.20 22.89
CA LEU A 152 7.97 -2.39 21.54
C LEU A 152 7.72 -1.15 20.66
N LEU A 153 6.54 -0.52 20.78
CA LEU A 153 6.24 0.73 20.06
C LEU A 153 7.09 1.92 20.54
N ARG A 154 7.33 2.06 21.84
CA ARG A 154 8.20 3.11 22.40
C ARG A 154 9.66 2.99 21.96
N MET A 155 10.13 1.78 21.71
CA MET A 155 11.49 1.56 21.20
C MET A 155 11.65 1.95 19.72
N LEU A 156 10.55 2.02 18.97
CA LEU A 156 10.54 2.20 17.52
C LEU A 156 10.21 3.62 17.05
N TYR A 157 9.59 4.45 17.90
CA TYR A 157 9.12 5.80 17.60
C TYR A 157 9.50 6.80 18.69
#